data_AF-A0A1U8JP91-F1
#
_entry.id   AF-A0A1U8JP91-F1
#
_cell.length_a   1.000
_cell.length_b   1.000
_cell.length_c   1.000
_cell.angle_alpha   90.00
_cell.angle_beta   90.00
_cell.angle_gamma   90.00
#
_symmetry.space_group_name_H-M   'P 1'
#
loop_
_entity.id
_entity.type
_entity.pdbx_description
1 polymer ?
#
loop_
_entity_poly.entity_id
_entity_poly.type
_entity_poly.pdbx_seq_one_letter_code
_entity_poly.pdbx_strand_id
1 'polypeptide(L)'
;MATALNPLLPLSPSLKHNINNPSSSPWISFKPISALMPNLPISHFTRQRGQFAPSVSFNPSGNFDLSLYGDEDYSSQAEPPMPPSEGRLEVIIDNDVIRRLDLSPFQSATGITSPLSAEPKEYLEKTIGFTINYTRDDPHDPRELSEFPDIRLWFVRLDAVYPWLPVLLDWRAGELARYAAMLVPHQMSMRMGVVFNPEALELFIMKKVFVVYSWLKQQGIPKPRLKTSDMARMLGFGIGDELFDLIDQQPLD
;
A
#
# COMPACT_ATOMS: atom_id res chain seq x y z
N MET A 1 65.99 18.06 -4.74
CA MET A 1 65.22 18.14 -6.00
C MET A 1 64.74 16.75 -6.35
N ALA A 2 63.48 16.69 -6.80
CA ALA A 2 62.65 15.57 -7.28
C ALA A 2 63.40 14.50 -8.12
N THR A 3 63.01 13.24 -8.31
CA THR A 3 61.85 12.39 -7.94
C THR A 3 62.15 10.97 -8.49
N ALA A 4 61.31 10.00 -8.07
CA ALA A 4 60.97 8.74 -8.76
C ALA A 4 61.84 7.51 -8.47
N LEU A 5 61.32 6.65 -7.58
CA LEU A 5 61.66 5.25 -7.48
C LEU A 5 60.41 4.43 -7.80
N ASN A 6 60.43 3.74 -8.95
CA ASN A 6 59.61 2.54 -9.17
C ASN A 6 60.22 1.39 -8.36
N PRO A 7 59.38 0.44 -7.90
CA PRO A 7 59.81 -0.95 -7.99
C PRO A 7 58.75 -1.86 -8.61
N LEU A 8 59.33 -2.87 -9.26
CA LEU A 8 58.74 -3.94 -10.05
C LEU A 8 58.10 -5.02 -9.16
N LEU A 9 57.11 -5.70 -9.73
CA LEU A 9 56.41 -6.88 -9.21
C LEU A 9 57.34 -8.10 -9.03
N PRO A 10 56.90 -9.11 -8.26
CA PRO A 10 57.04 -10.52 -8.66
C PRO A 10 55.64 -11.17 -8.78
N LEU A 11 55.24 -11.63 -9.97
CA LEU A 11 55.40 -13.00 -10.49
C LEU A 11 54.65 -14.07 -9.66
N SER A 12 53.38 -14.30 -10.04
CA SER A 12 52.62 -15.52 -9.73
C SER A 12 52.62 -16.44 -10.97
N PRO A 13 52.75 -17.77 -10.84
CA PRO A 13 52.73 -18.67 -11.98
C PRO A 13 51.31 -18.93 -12.49
N SER A 14 51.16 -18.85 -13.81
CA SER A 14 50.02 -19.31 -14.59
C SER A 14 50.12 -20.82 -14.83
N LEU A 15 49.00 -21.55 -14.80
CA LEU A 15 48.75 -22.59 -15.80
C LEU A 15 47.26 -23.01 -15.87
N LYS A 16 46.72 -22.81 -17.09
CA LYS A 16 45.72 -23.62 -17.81
C LYS A 16 44.23 -23.47 -17.49
N HIS A 17 43.67 -22.53 -18.23
CA HIS A 17 42.40 -22.59 -18.95
C HIS A 17 41.91 -24.02 -19.28
N ASN A 18 40.69 -24.35 -18.86
CA ASN A 18 39.79 -25.10 -19.73
C ASN A 18 38.38 -24.54 -19.60
N ILE A 19 37.83 -24.19 -20.75
CA ILE A 19 36.51 -23.59 -20.94
C ILE A 19 35.48 -24.67 -20.65
N ASN A 20 34.49 -24.37 -19.80
CA ASN A 20 33.09 -24.77 -19.98
C ASN A 20 32.23 -24.03 -18.95
N ASN A 21 31.49 -23.02 -19.45
CA ASN A 21 30.27 -22.53 -18.82
C ASN A 21 29.22 -23.67 -18.86
N PRO A 22 28.34 -23.81 -17.85
CA PRO A 22 27.23 -22.87 -17.72
C PRO A 22 26.98 -22.38 -16.28
N SER A 23 26.27 -21.27 -16.22
CA SER A 23 25.72 -20.62 -15.04
C SER A 23 25.03 -21.56 -14.05
N SER A 24 25.45 -21.54 -12.79
CA SER A 24 24.65 -22.00 -11.66
C SER A 24 24.90 -21.08 -10.46
N SER A 25 23.97 -20.16 -10.21
CA SER A 25 23.86 -19.46 -8.93
C SER A 25 23.41 -20.45 -7.85
N PRO A 26 23.94 -20.38 -6.61
CA PRO A 26 23.55 -21.32 -5.57
C PRO A 26 22.13 -20.97 -5.09
N TRP A 27 21.19 -21.87 -5.39
CA TRP A 27 19.87 -21.87 -4.77
C TRP A 27 20.03 -22.21 -3.29
N ILE A 28 19.91 -21.21 -2.42
CA ILE A 28 19.68 -21.44 -1.00
C ILE A 28 18.21 -21.83 -0.87
N SER A 29 17.98 -23.15 -0.86
CA SER A 29 16.70 -23.75 -0.53
C SER A 29 16.43 -23.58 0.96
N PHE A 30 15.62 -22.58 1.32
CA PHE A 30 15.01 -22.53 2.64
C PHE A 30 13.82 -23.50 2.65
N LYS A 31 14.05 -24.71 3.18
CA LYS A 31 12.94 -25.58 3.59
C LYS A 31 12.23 -24.92 4.78
N PRO A 32 10.90 -24.76 4.77
CA PRO A 32 10.20 -24.26 5.93
C PRO A 32 10.29 -25.31 7.05
N ILE A 33 10.78 -24.90 8.20
CA ILE A 33 10.78 -25.70 9.42
C ILE A 33 9.33 -25.88 9.83
N SER A 34 8.77 -27.04 9.47
CA SER A 34 7.53 -27.53 10.04
C SER A 34 7.85 -28.14 11.40
N ALA A 35 7.75 -27.33 12.47
CA ALA A 35 7.80 -27.84 13.83
C ALA A 35 7.02 -26.90 14.77
N LEU A 36 5.85 -27.40 15.19
CA LEU A 36 5.15 -27.10 16.45
C LEU A 36 4.86 -25.62 16.73
N MET A 37 3.81 -25.10 16.09
CA MET A 37 3.04 -23.99 16.65
C MET A 37 1.93 -24.57 17.54
N PRO A 38 1.64 -23.99 18.72
CA PRO A 38 0.46 -24.38 19.48
C PRO A 38 -0.77 -24.05 18.64
N ASN A 39 -1.70 -25.01 18.53
CA ASN A 39 -2.97 -24.83 17.84
C ASN A 39 -3.77 -23.71 18.53
N LEU A 40 -3.60 -22.47 18.08
CA LEU A 40 -4.60 -21.43 18.30
C LEU A 40 -5.85 -21.84 17.50
N PRO A 41 -7.08 -21.67 18.05
CA PRO A 41 -8.32 -21.94 17.34
C PRO A 41 -8.59 -20.81 16.34
N ILE A 42 -7.67 -20.60 15.39
CA ILE A 42 -7.84 -19.71 14.23
C ILE A 42 -8.44 -20.58 13.12
N SER A 43 -9.62 -21.16 13.37
CA SER A 43 -10.29 -22.05 12.41
C SER A 43 -11.41 -21.38 11.61
N HIS A 44 -11.62 -20.06 11.76
CA HIS A 44 -12.78 -19.38 11.17
C HIS A 44 -12.50 -18.09 10.39
N PHE A 45 -11.25 -17.79 10.01
CA PHE A 45 -11.05 -16.95 8.83
C PHE A 45 -11.33 -17.82 7.60
N THR A 46 -12.61 -18.06 7.30
CA THR A 46 -13.03 -18.76 6.09
C THR A 46 -12.66 -17.92 4.88
N ARG A 47 -11.41 -18.05 4.45
CA ARG A 47 -11.05 -17.89 3.04
C ARG A 47 -11.80 -19.00 2.31
N GLN A 48 -12.83 -18.66 1.54
CA GLN A 48 -13.24 -19.58 0.48
C GLN A 48 -12.04 -19.70 -0.45
N ARG A 49 -11.26 -20.78 -0.27
CA ARG A 49 -10.15 -21.16 -1.14
C ARG A 49 -10.75 -21.73 -2.43
N GLY A 50 -11.45 -20.88 -3.16
CA GLY A 50 -11.83 -21.06 -4.55
C GLY A 50 -10.88 -20.24 -5.41
N GLN A 51 -10.47 -20.83 -6.54
CA GLN A 51 -9.80 -20.25 -7.71
C GLN A 51 -9.50 -18.73 -7.65
N PHE A 52 -8.24 -18.36 -7.91
CA PHE A 52 -7.75 -16.97 -8.00
C PHE A 52 -8.58 -16.12 -8.98
N ALA A 53 -9.70 -15.60 -8.50
CA ALA A 53 -10.32 -14.40 -9.02
C ALA A 53 -9.66 -13.22 -8.29
N PRO A 54 -9.17 -12.19 -8.98
CA PRO A 54 -8.72 -10.96 -8.34
C PRO A 54 -9.94 -10.39 -7.60
N SER A 55 -10.01 -10.61 -6.29
CA SER A 55 -11.25 -10.36 -5.55
C SER A 55 -11.55 -8.87 -5.35
N VAL A 56 -10.62 -7.99 -5.73
CA VAL A 56 -10.87 -6.55 -5.82
C VAL A 56 -10.11 -5.98 -7.00
N SER A 57 -10.84 -5.23 -7.80
CA SER A 57 -10.38 -4.60 -9.03
C SER A 57 -10.95 -3.19 -9.05
N PHE A 58 -10.10 -2.17 -8.95
CA PHE A 58 -10.54 -0.77 -8.81
C PHE A 58 -10.02 0.08 -9.97
N ASN A 59 -10.87 0.88 -10.59
CA ASN A 59 -10.48 1.82 -11.63
C ASN A 59 -9.86 3.08 -10.98
N PRO A 60 -8.54 3.28 -11.00
CA PRO A 60 -7.95 4.47 -10.40
C PRO A 60 -8.48 5.72 -11.13
N SER A 61 -8.69 6.80 -10.39
CA SER A 61 -9.13 8.08 -10.95
C SER A 61 -8.12 8.63 -11.96
N GLY A 62 -8.31 8.27 -13.23
CA GLY A 62 -8.22 9.19 -14.37
C GLY A 62 -6.86 9.50 -14.99
N ASN A 63 -5.76 8.79 -14.70
CA ASN A 63 -4.47 9.04 -15.38
C ASN A 63 -4.07 7.99 -16.42
N PHE A 64 -4.95 7.03 -16.72
CA PHE A 64 -4.78 6.11 -17.85
C PHE A 64 -5.57 6.60 -19.05
N ASP A 65 -4.88 6.86 -20.15
CA ASP A 65 -5.53 7.04 -21.43
C ASP A 65 -5.96 5.67 -21.98
N LEU A 66 -7.16 5.25 -21.59
CA LEU A 66 -7.79 4.00 -22.03
C LEU A 66 -8.24 4.06 -23.50
N SER A 67 -8.06 5.18 -24.21
CA SER A 67 -8.54 5.37 -25.58
C SER A 67 -7.63 4.79 -26.67
N LEU A 68 -6.40 4.39 -26.33
CA LEU A 68 -5.40 3.96 -27.32
C LEU A 68 -5.54 2.50 -27.81
N TYR A 69 -6.36 1.69 -27.15
CA TYR A 69 -6.52 0.26 -27.48
C TYR A 69 -8.00 -0.14 -27.42
N GLY A 70 -8.82 0.50 -28.25
CA GLY A 70 -10.21 0.13 -28.46
C GLY A 70 -10.34 -1.07 -29.37
N ASP A 71 -10.69 -2.21 -28.78
CA ASP A 71 -11.63 -3.23 -29.28
C ASP A 71 -11.33 -4.53 -28.51
N GLU A 72 -12.19 -4.90 -27.55
CA GLU A 72 -12.57 -6.28 -27.18
C GLU A 72 -13.28 -6.32 -25.79
N ASP A 73 -14.57 -6.67 -25.83
CA ASP A 73 -15.46 -7.11 -24.73
C ASP A 73 -15.70 -6.20 -23.51
N TYR A 74 -16.77 -5.40 -23.61
CA TYR A 74 -17.34 -4.49 -22.59
C TYR A 74 -17.89 -5.14 -21.30
N SER A 75 -17.79 -6.46 -21.09
CA SER A 75 -18.53 -7.15 -20.03
C SER A 75 -17.81 -7.23 -18.67
N SER A 76 -16.57 -6.76 -18.56
CA SER A 76 -15.74 -6.94 -17.35
C SER A 76 -14.82 -5.77 -17.02
N GLN A 77 -15.15 -4.55 -17.45
CA GLN A 77 -14.39 -3.35 -17.12
C GLN A 77 -14.74 -2.85 -15.72
N ALA A 78 -13.74 -2.52 -14.90
CA ALA A 78 -13.96 -1.95 -13.57
C ALA A 78 -14.70 -0.61 -13.66
N GLU A 79 -15.79 -0.46 -12.91
CA GLU A 79 -16.59 0.77 -12.86
C GLU A 79 -15.75 1.95 -12.37
N PRO A 80 -15.91 3.16 -12.96
CA PRO A 80 -15.22 4.35 -12.50
C PRO A 80 -15.66 4.75 -11.08
N PRO A 81 -14.78 5.36 -10.28
CA PRO A 81 -15.15 5.83 -8.94
C PRO A 81 -16.23 6.91 -9.00
N MET A 82 -17.01 6.99 -7.91
CA MET A 82 -17.94 8.10 -7.72
C MET A 82 -17.18 9.43 -7.64
N PRO A 83 -17.82 10.56 -7.97
CA PRO A 83 -17.21 11.87 -7.77
C PRO A 83 -16.83 12.09 -6.29
N PRO A 84 -15.80 12.91 -6.01
CA PRO A 84 -15.42 13.30 -4.65
C PRO A 84 -16.61 13.80 -3.82
N SER A 85 -16.60 13.47 -2.54
CA SER A 85 -17.62 13.93 -1.59
C SER A 85 -17.53 15.45 -1.39
N GLU A 86 -18.67 16.13 -1.28
CA GLU A 86 -18.71 17.57 -0.99
C GLU A 86 -18.07 17.88 0.37
N GLY A 87 -17.27 18.95 0.44
CA GLY A 87 -16.58 19.35 1.68
C GLY A 87 -15.37 18.49 2.06
N ARG A 88 -14.93 17.58 1.17
CA ARG A 88 -13.70 16.81 1.33
C ARG A 88 -12.48 17.72 1.52
N LEU A 89 -11.61 17.35 2.45
CA LEU A 89 -10.31 17.97 2.64
C LEU A 89 -9.36 17.48 1.55
N GLU A 90 -8.81 18.41 0.79
CA GLU A 90 -7.91 18.09 -0.31
C GLU A 90 -6.46 18.33 0.08
N VAL A 91 -5.66 17.26 0.07
CA VAL A 91 -4.22 17.32 0.31
C VAL A 91 -3.51 17.38 -1.03
N ILE A 92 -2.90 18.53 -1.33
CA ILE A 92 -2.17 18.73 -2.58
C ILE A 92 -0.68 18.48 -2.33
N ILE A 93 -0.09 17.57 -3.12
CA ILE A 93 1.33 17.26 -3.08
C ILE A 93 1.94 17.37 -4.48
N ASP A 94 3.21 17.74 -4.54
CA ASP A 94 3.99 17.85 -5.77
C ASP A 94 5.33 17.10 -5.65
N ASN A 95 6.13 17.13 -6.72
CA ASN A 95 7.44 16.47 -6.78
C ASN A 95 8.38 16.88 -5.62
N ASP A 96 8.34 18.13 -5.18
CA ASP A 96 9.24 18.66 -4.15
C ASP A 96 8.83 18.17 -2.75
N VAL A 97 7.53 18.16 -2.48
CA VAL A 97 6.93 17.57 -1.28
C VAL A 97 7.25 16.08 -1.19
N ILE A 98 7.05 15.36 -2.30
CA ILE A 98 7.28 13.91 -2.39
C ILE A 98 8.76 13.59 -2.12
N ARG A 99 9.67 14.25 -2.83
CA ARG A 99 11.12 14.03 -2.73
C ARG A 99 11.68 14.32 -1.33
N ARG A 100 11.14 15.32 -0.64
CA ARG A 100 11.54 15.68 0.73
C ARG A 100 10.82 14.86 1.80
N LEU A 101 9.90 13.98 1.39
CA LEU A 101 9.00 13.26 2.27
C LEU A 101 8.23 14.21 3.23
N ASP A 102 7.92 15.42 2.77
CA ASP A 102 7.36 16.47 3.61
C ASP A 102 5.87 16.21 3.88
N LEU A 103 5.48 16.13 5.15
CA LEU A 103 4.08 15.92 5.56
C LEU A 103 3.38 17.24 5.90
N SER A 104 4.05 18.39 5.79
CA SER A 104 3.45 19.70 6.08
C SER A 104 2.17 19.97 5.26
N PRO A 105 2.04 19.59 3.97
CA PRO A 105 0.80 19.83 3.23
C PRO A 105 -0.39 19.03 3.80
N PHE A 106 -0.13 17.79 4.24
CA PHE A 106 -1.14 16.97 4.90
C PHE A 106 -1.58 17.62 6.22
N GLN A 107 -0.63 18.06 7.04
CA GLN A 107 -0.89 18.70 8.33
C GLN A 107 -1.65 20.02 8.17
N SER A 108 -1.27 20.85 7.21
CA SER A 108 -1.93 22.13 6.94
C SER A 108 -3.35 21.96 6.39
N ALA A 109 -3.56 21.02 5.48
CA ALA A 109 -4.88 20.78 4.89
C ALA A 109 -5.87 20.14 5.87
N THR A 110 -5.38 19.26 6.75
CA THR A 110 -6.24 18.50 7.66
C THR A 110 -6.33 19.08 9.07
N GLY A 111 -5.38 19.92 9.47
CA GLY A 111 -5.21 20.36 10.86
C GLY A 111 -4.61 19.29 11.78
N ILE A 112 -4.29 18.09 11.26
CA ILE A 112 -3.77 16.95 12.04
C ILE A 112 -2.25 17.09 12.19
N THR A 113 -1.82 18.00 13.05
CA THR A 113 -0.39 18.28 13.26
C THR A 113 0.34 17.19 14.06
N SER A 114 -0.37 16.50 14.96
CA SER A 114 0.15 15.38 15.75
C SER A 114 -0.90 14.30 15.90
N PRO A 115 -0.53 13.00 15.81
CA PRO A 115 -1.42 11.88 16.11
C PRO A 115 -2.08 11.96 17.50
N LEU A 116 -1.42 12.64 18.45
CA LEU A 116 -1.86 12.79 19.84
C LEU A 116 -2.72 14.03 20.10
N SER A 117 -2.75 14.99 19.17
CA SER A 117 -3.45 16.28 19.33
C SER A 117 -4.84 16.29 18.66
N ALA A 118 -5.29 15.13 18.21
CA ALA A 118 -6.51 14.96 17.42
C ALA A 118 -7.77 15.18 18.26
N GLU A 119 -8.65 16.10 17.86
CA GLU A 119 -10.09 16.07 18.17
C GLU A 119 -10.75 15.13 17.14
N PRO A 120 -10.87 13.83 17.43
CA PRO A 120 -11.06 12.81 16.40
C PRO A 120 -12.47 12.79 15.83
N LYS A 121 -13.43 13.36 16.57
CA LYS A 121 -14.82 13.48 16.14
C LYS A 121 -14.94 14.45 14.97
N GLU A 122 -14.25 15.58 15.01
CA GLU A 122 -14.23 16.55 13.90
C GLU A 122 -13.59 15.95 12.63
N TYR A 123 -12.58 15.10 12.81
CA TYR A 123 -11.90 14.46 11.69
C TYR A 123 -12.77 13.45 10.95
N LEU A 124 -13.67 12.76 11.65
CA LEU A 124 -14.54 11.73 11.05
C LEU A 124 -15.78 12.32 10.35
N GLU A 125 -16.08 13.60 10.56
CA GLU A 125 -17.13 14.33 9.84
C GLU A 125 -16.70 14.72 8.42
N LYS A 126 -15.39 14.72 8.16
CA LYS A 126 -14.80 15.06 6.86
C LYS A 126 -14.12 13.84 6.25
N THR A 127 -14.08 13.80 4.93
CA THR A 127 -13.25 12.85 4.19
C THR A 127 -12.00 13.54 3.67
N ILE A 128 -10.97 12.76 3.39
CA ILE A 128 -9.69 13.23 2.86
C ILE A 128 -9.46 12.63 1.47
N GLY A 129 -8.99 13.44 0.54
CA GLY A 129 -8.45 12.98 -0.74
C GLY A 129 -7.12 13.65 -1.06
N PHE A 130 -6.43 13.13 -2.09
CA PHE A 130 -5.15 13.68 -2.52
C PHE A 130 -5.17 14.12 -3.98
N THR A 131 -4.61 15.28 -4.24
CA THR A 131 -4.25 15.73 -5.57
C THR A 131 -2.73 15.63 -5.68
N ILE A 132 -2.26 14.78 -6.58
CA ILE A 132 -0.83 14.49 -6.76
C ILE A 132 -0.38 15.18 -8.05
N ASN A 133 0.18 16.38 -7.93
CA ASN A 133 0.73 17.14 -9.03
C ASN A 133 2.15 16.65 -9.35
N TYR A 134 2.24 15.42 -9.86
CA TYR A 134 3.51 14.78 -10.18
C TYR A 134 3.90 15.03 -11.64
N THR A 135 5.11 15.54 -11.86
CA THR A 135 5.67 15.73 -13.20
C THR A 135 6.61 14.57 -13.48
N ARG A 136 6.21 13.70 -14.41
CA ARG A 136 7.04 12.57 -14.84
C ARG A 136 8.28 13.07 -15.58
N ASP A 137 9.41 12.40 -15.37
CA ASP A 137 10.65 12.68 -16.11
C ASP A 137 10.46 12.45 -17.62
N ASP A 138 9.78 11.36 -17.98
CA ASP A 138 9.29 11.09 -19.33
C ASP A 138 7.78 11.35 -19.40
N PRO A 139 7.32 12.35 -20.18
CA PRO A 139 5.90 12.61 -20.38
C PRO A 139 5.10 11.42 -20.96
N HIS A 140 5.76 10.47 -21.64
CA HIS A 140 5.13 9.31 -22.26
C HIS A 140 5.16 8.06 -21.38
N ASP A 141 5.70 8.13 -20.16
CA ASP A 141 5.71 7.00 -19.24
C ASP A 141 4.26 6.60 -18.87
N PRO A 142 3.83 5.37 -19.23
CA PRO A 142 2.43 4.94 -19.09
C PRO A 142 2.08 4.48 -17.68
N ARG A 143 3.05 4.43 -16.76
CA ARG A 143 2.84 3.92 -15.40
C ARG A 143 1.84 4.75 -14.60
N GLU A 144 1.07 4.08 -13.76
CA GLU A 144 0.23 4.72 -12.74
C GLU A 144 1.10 5.41 -11.68
N LEU A 145 0.56 6.43 -11.01
CA LEU A 145 1.27 7.12 -9.92
C LEU A 145 1.67 6.17 -8.79
N SER A 146 0.86 5.16 -8.46
CA SER A 146 1.19 4.15 -7.46
C SER A 146 2.25 3.15 -7.89
N GLU A 147 2.72 3.18 -9.13
CA GLU A 147 3.87 2.40 -9.60
C GLU A 147 5.20 3.18 -9.40
N PHE A 148 5.15 4.48 -9.09
CA PHE A 148 6.35 5.29 -8.85
C PHE A 148 6.85 5.14 -7.40
N PRO A 149 8.12 4.73 -7.21
CA PRO A 149 8.62 4.36 -5.89
C PRO A 149 8.73 5.53 -4.91
N ASP A 150 9.00 6.74 -5.38
CA ASP A 150 9.09 7.96 -4.58
C ASP A 150 7.72 8.43 -4.06
N ILE A 151 6.69 8.40 -4.91
CA ILE A 151 5.30 8.65 -4.49
C ILE A 151 4.91 7.64 -3.43
N ARG A 152 5.13 6.34 -3.68
CA ARG A 152 4.86 5.29 -2.70
C ARG A 152 5.61 5.51 -1.39
N LEU A 153 6.87 5.91 -1.44
CA LEU A 153 7.68 6.18 -0.25
C LEU A 153 7.09 7.31 0.59
N TRP A 154 6.56 8.36 -0.04
CA TRP A 154 5.85 9.43 0.66
C TRP A 154 4.62 8.89 1.41
N PHE A 155 3.81 8.04 0.76
CA PHE A 155 2.66 7.39 1.39
C PHE A 155 3.06 6.39 2.48
N VAL A 156 4.20 5.69 2.34
CA VAL A 156 4.75 4.83 3.40
C VAL A 156 5.09 5.66 4.63
N ARG A 157 5.71 6.85 4.46
CA ARG A 157 5.96 7.76 5.58
C ARG A 157 4.65 8.25 6.20
N LEU A 158 3.68 8.63 5.37
CA LEU A 158 2.36 9.06 5.85
C LEU A 158 1.70 7.96 6.68
N ASP A 159 1.73 6.71 6.22
CA ASP A 159 1.19 5.53 6.93
C ASP A 159 1.89 5.28 8.26
N ALA A 160 3.22 5.48 8.30
CA ALA A 160 3.99 5.30 9.52
C ALA A 160 3.64 6.35 10.59
N VAL A 161 3.30 7.57 10.19
CA VAL A 161 2.95 8.66 11.11
C VAL A 161 1.47 8.64 11.48
N TYR A 162 0.59 8.32 10.53
CA TYR A 162 -0.87 8.33 10.70
C TYR A 162 -1.47 6.98 10.30
N PRO A 163 -1.20 5.89 11.03
CA PRO A 163 -1.54 4.53 10.57
C PRO A 163 -3.04 4.25 10.54
N TRP A 164 -3.85 5.05 11.25
CA TRP A 164 -5.31 5.02 11.27
C TRP A 164 -5.97 5.81 10.13
N LEU A 165 -5.19 6.57 9.34
CA LEU A 165 -5.67 7.41 8.23
C LEU A 165 -6.66 6.74 7.26
N PRO A 166 -6.54 5.44 6.92
CA PRO A 166 -7.47 4.79 5.99
C PRO A 166 -8.96 5.01 6.30
N VAL A 167 -9.33 5.19 7.57
CA VAL A 167 -10.72 5.40 8.00
C VAL A 167 -11.27 6.79 7.68
N LEU A 168 -10.39 7.77 7.37
CA LEU A 168 -10.75 9.14 7.01
C LEU A 168 -10.74 9.40 5.51
N LEU A 169 -10.24 8.46 4.71
CA LEU A 169 -10.16 8.64 3.27
C LEU A 169 -11.56 8.69 2.64
N ASP A 170 -11.70 9.41 1.53
CA ASP A 170 -12.93 9.37 0.74
C ASP A 170 -13.08 8.02 0.02
N TRP A 171 -13.69 7.06 0.71
CA TRP A 171 -13.91 5.71 0.19
C TRP A 171 -14.75 5.70 -1.08
N ARG A 172 -15.68 6.66 -1.22
CA ARG A 172 -16.59 6.75 -2.36
C ARG A 172 -15.83 7.13 -3.63
N ALA A 173 -14.90 8.06 -3.51
CA ALA A 173 -13.98 8.45 -4.58
C ALA A 173 -12.84 7.44 -4.80
N GLY A 174 -12.80 6.36 -4.01
CA GLY A 174 -11.80 5.30 -4.12
C GLY A 174 -10.41 5.66 -3.60
N GLU A 175 -10.31 6.70 -2.77
CA GLU A 175 -9.06 7.10 -2.12
C GLU A 175 -8.46 5.98 -1.28
N LEU A 176 -9.30 5.14 -0.66
CA LEU A 176 -8.85 3.98 0.10
C LEU A 176 -8.14 2.94 -0.78
N ALA A 177 -8.68 2.65 -1.96
CA ALA A 177 -8.06 1.71 -2.89
C ALA A 177 -6.75 2.27 -3.44
N ARG A 178 -6.71 3.56 -3.79
CA ARG A 178 -5.48 4.24 -4.23
C ARG A 178 -4.43 4.26 -3.13
N TYR A 179 -4.82 4.55 -1.89
CA TYR A 179 -3.92 4.50 -0.73
C TYR A 179 -3.34 3.09 -0.51
N ALA A 180 -4.18 2.05 -0.62
CA ALA A 180 -3.71 0.67 -0.55
C ALA A 180 -2.72 0.36 -1.69
N ALA A 181 -2.96 0.84 -2.91
CA ALA A 181 -2.05 0.65 -4.06
C ALA A 181 -0.66 1.25 -3.80
N MET A 182 -0.58 2.37 -3.08
CA MET A 182 0.69 2.98 -2.68
C MET A 182 1.50 2.08 -1.72
N LEU A 183 0.82 1.30 -0.87
CA LEU A 183 1.44 0.55 0.24
C LEU A 183 1.57 -0.95 -0.02
N VAL A 184 0.76 -1.51 -0.91
CA VAL A 184 0.66 -2.94 -1.18
C VAL A 184 1.14 -3.23 -2.60
N PRO A 185 1.95 -4.28 -2.80
CA PRO A 185 2.26 -4.77 -4.14
C PRO A 185 0.99 -5.01 -4.96
N HIS A 186 0.93 -4.45 -6.15
CA HIS A 186 -0.19 -4.56 -7.06
C HIS A 186 0.32 -4.59 -8.50
N GLN A 187 -0.58 -4.85 -9.43
CA GLN A 187 -0.38 -4.75 -10.88
C GLN A 187 -1.53 -3.94 -11.47
N MET A 188 -1.24 -3.22 -12.55
CA MET A 188 -2.27 -2.52 -13.31
C MET A 188 -2.80 -3.39 -14.43
N SER A 189 -4.12 -3.57 -14.48
CA SER A 189 -4.85 -4.26 -15.53
C SER A 189 -5.75 -3.28 -16.24
N MET A 190 -5.73 -3.24 -17.58
CA MET A 190 -6.62 -2.36 -18.35
C MET A 190 -8.11 -2.71 -18.15
N ARG A 191 -8.40 -3.98 -17.94
CA ARG A 191 -9.76 -4.49 -17.73
C ARG A 191 -10.20 -4.33 -16.28
N MET A 192 -9.34 -4.74 -15.36
CA MET A 192 -9.67 -4.88 -13.95
C MET A 192 -9.23 -3.66 -13.11
N GLY A 193 -8.44 -2.75 -13.65
CA GLY A 193 -7.81 -1.68 -12.88
C GLY A 193 -6.72 -2.22 -11.95
N VAL A 194 -6.67 -1.73 -10.71
CA VAL A 194 -5.68 -2.16 -9.70
C VAL A 194 -5.97 -3.60 -9.26
N VAL A 195 -4.99 -4.49 -9.45
CA VAL A 195 -5.03 -5.88 -8.99
C VAL A 195 -3.97 -6.10 -7.92
N PHE A 196 -4.41 -6.28 -6.68
CA PHE A 196 -3.49 -6.46 -5.55
C PHE A 196 -2.90 -7.87 -5.48
N ASN A 197 -1.68 -7.97 -4.97
CA ASN A 197 -1.19 -9.25 -4.45
C ASN A 197 -2.06 -9.66 -3.25
N PRO A 198 -2.72 -10.83 -3.30
CA PRO A 198 -3.74 -11.19 -2.31
C PRO A 198 -3.17 -11.39 -0.90
N GLU A 199 -1.98 -11.98 -0.78
CA GLU A 199 -1.33 -12.24 0.52
C GLU A 199 -0.86 -10.93 1.17
N ALA A 200 -0.30 -10.02 0.36
CA ALA A 200 0.12 -8.73 0.85
C ALA A 200 -1.06 -7.83 1.25
N LEU A 201 -2.17 -7.88 0.49
CA LEU A 201 -3.39 -7.13 0.82
C LEU A 201 -4.03 -7.66 2.11
N GLU A 202 -4.05 -8.98 2.31
CA GLU A 202 -4.54 -9.59 3.54
C GLU A 202 -3.74 -9.11 4.76
N LEU A 203 -2.41 -9.16 4.71
CA LEU A 203 -1.56 -8.66 5.80
C LEU A 203 -1.75 -7.17 6.05
N PHE A 204 -1.89 -6.37 4.98
CA PHE A 204 -2.17 -4.95 5.09
C PHE A 204 -3.50 -4.71 5.83
N ILE A 205 -4.57 -5.38 5.43
CA ILE A 205 -5.90 -5.20 6.03
C ILE A 205 -5.91 -5.66 7.47
N MET A 206 -5.30 -6.81 7.79
CA MET A 206 -5.22 -7.27 9.18
C MET A 206 -4.50 -6.24 10.06
N LYS A 207 -3.35 -5.73 9.61
CA LYS A 207 -2.65 -4.63 10.30
C LYS A 207 -3.56 -3.40 10.47
N LYS A 208 -4.33 -3.03 9.44
CA LYS A 208 -5.25 -1.89 9.51
C LYS A 208 -6.42 -2.12 10.46
N VAL A 209 -6.97 -3.33 10.53
CA VAL A 209 -8.02 -3.66 11.50
C VAL A 209 -7.51 -3.46 12.93
N PHE A 210 -6.33 -4.00 13.26
CA PHE A 210 -5.70 -3.83 14.58
C PHE A 210 -5.55 -2.35 14.96
N VAL A 211 -5.01 -1.53 14.05
CA VAL A 211 -4.77 -0.11 14.29
C VAL A 211 -6.06 0.70 14.36
N VAL A 212 -6.91 0.58 13.35
CA VAL A 212 -8.10 1.43 13.19
C VAL A 212 -9.13 1.13 14.28
N TYR A 213 -9.37 -0.15 14.58
CA TYR A 213 -10.31 -0.51 15.64
C TYR A 213 -9.88 0.05 17.00
N SER A 214 -8.62 -0.19 17.37
CA SER A 214 -8.05 0.30 18.63
C SER A 214 -8.10 1.82 18.70
N TRP A 215 -7.71 2.51 17.62
CA TRP A 215 -7.74 3.96 17.56
C TRP A 215 -9.17 4.51 17.70
N LEU A 216 -10.14 3.98 16.93
CA LEU A 216 -11.55 4.42 17.03
C LEU A 216 -12.12 4.24 18.44
N LYS A 217 -11.75 3.16 19.13
CA LYS A 217 -12.12 2.93 20.54
C LYS A 217 -11.49 3.96 21.47
N GLN A 218 -10.18 4.18 21.38
CA GLN A 218 -9.48 5.17 22.20
C GLN A 218 -10.08 6.57 22.05
N GLN A 219 -10.51 6.90 20.83
CA GLN A 219 -11.15 8.16 20.49
C GLN A 219 -12.65 8.23 20.83
N GLY A 220 -13.22 7.19 21.44
CA GLY A 220 -14.63 7.17 21.86
C GLY A 220 -15.64 7.24 20.71
N ILE A 221 -15.27 6.73 19.53
CA ILE A 221 -16.12 6.76 18.34
C ILE A 221 -17.20 5.68 18.44
N PRO A 222 -18.48 6.00 18.16
CA PRO A 222 -19.54 5.01 18.21
C PRO A 222 -19.35 3.93 17.13
N LYS A 223 -19.69 2.69 17.49
CA LYS A 223 -19.65 1.50 16.61
C LYS A 223 -18.30 1.29 15.89
N PRO A 224 -17.17 1.20 16.64
CA PRO A 224 -15.84 1.07 16.05
C PRO A 224 -15.67 -0.23 15.24
N ARG A 225 -16.32 -1.33 15.66
CA ARG A 225 -16.36 -2.60 14.91
C ARG A 225 -16.97 -2.41 13.52
N LEU A 226 -18.16 -1.80 13.44
CA LEU A 226 -18.87 -1.56 12.18
C LEU A 226 -18.01 -0.73 11.22
N LYS A 227 -17.48 0.41 11.67
CA LYS A 227 -16.67 1.29 10.82
C LYS A 227 -15.39 0.62 10.33
N THR A 228 -14.73 -0.17 11.19
CA THR A 228 -13.54 -0.94 10.80
C THR A 228 -13.87 -2.04 9.80
N SER A 229 -14.97 -2.77 10.00
CA SER A 229 -15.45 -3.80 9.08
C SER A 229 -15.88 -3.22 7.74
N ASP A 230 -16.50 -2.04 7.71
CA ASP A 230 -16.87 -1.35 6.47
C ASP A 230 -15.62 -0.95 5.68
N MET A 231 -14.59 -0.41 6.34
CA MET A 231 -13.30 -0.12 5.71
C MET A 231 -12.67 -1.37 5.09
N ALA A 232 -12.64 -2.50 5.82
CA ALA A 232 -12.12 -3.75 5.28
C ALA A 232 -12.96 -4.28 4.10
N ARG A 233 -14.29 -4.12 4.16
CA ARG A 233 -15.21 -4.52 3.09
C ARG A 233 -14.98 -3.73 1.81
N MET A 234 -14.64 -2.44 1.91
CA MET A 234 -14.25 -1.62 0.74
C MET A 234 -13.02 -2.18 0.02
N LEU A 235 -12.17 -2.93 0.71
CA LEU A 235 -11.02 -3.64 0.13
C LEU A 235 -11.29 -5.13 -0.10
N GLY A 236 -12.56 -5.57 -0.04
CA GLY A 236 -13.00 -6.92 -0.38
C GLY A 236 -12.91 -7.95 0.76
N PHE A 237 -12.75 -7.52 2.01
CA PHE A 237 -12.58 -8.42 3.15
C PHE A 237 -13.74 -8.32 4.14
N GLY A 238 -14.27 -9.48 4.53
CA GLY A 238 -15.15 -9.59 5.68
C GLY A 238 -14.33 -9.86 6.94
N ILE A 239 -14.56 -9.08 7.99
CA ILE A 239 -13.92 -9.28 9.31
C ILE A 239 -14.94 -9.90 10.25
N GLY A 240 -14.59 -11.04 10.84
CA GLY A 240 -15.40 -11.71 11.86
C GLY A 240 -15.32 -11.01 13.21
N ASP A 241 -16.38 -11.13 14.01
CA ASP A 241 -16.47 -10.47 15.31
C ASP A 241 -15.42 -10.99 16.30
N GLU A 242 -14.98 -12.24 16.13
CA GLU A 242 -14.01 -12.91 17.00
C GLU A 242 -12.65 -12.18 17.00
N LEU A 243 -12.27 -11.57 15.87
CA LEU A 243 -11.02 -10.80 15.81
C LEU A 243 -11.10 -9.56 16.71
N PHE A 244 -12.23 -8.86 16.73
CA PHE A 244 -12.40 -7.71 17.61
C PHE A 244 -12.40 -8.12 19.08
N ASP A 245 -12.98 -9.28 19.41
CA ASP A 245 -12.94 -9.83 20.77
C ASP A 245 -11.50 -10.13 21.21
N LEU A 246 -10.66 -10.66 20.31
CA LEU A 246 -9.24 -10.88 20.58
C LEU A 246 -8.48 -9.56 20.81
N ILE A 247 -8.76 -8.52 20.01
CA ILE A 247 -8.15 -7.19 20.19
C ILE A 247 -8.60 -6.57 21.52
N ASP A 248 -9.87 -6.74 21.90
CA ASP A 248 -10.39 -6.23 23.17
C ASP A 248 -9.74 -6.92 24.38
N GLN A 249 -9.38 -8.20 24.25
CA GLN A 249 -8.65 -8.94 25.28
C GLN A 249 -7.19 -8.53 25.41
N GLN A 250 -6.57 -8.06 24.32
CA GLN A 250 -5.17 -7.63 24.27
C GLN A 250 -5.06 -6.27 23.54
N PRO A 251 -5.40 -5.16 24.21
CA PRO A 251 -5.39 -3.84 23.60
C PRO A 251 -3.98 -3.46 23.09
N LEU A 252 -3.93 -2.67 22.03
CA LEU A 252 -2.70 -2.00 21.62
C LEU A 252 -2.47 -0.80 22.55
N ASP A 253 -1.32 -0.80 23.24
CA ASP A 253 -0.85 0.31 24.08
C ASP A 253 -0.55 1.58 23.26
#